data_AF-A0A951RLK5-F1
#
_entry.id   AF-A0A951RLK5-F1
#
_cell.length_a   1.000
_cell.length_b   1.000
_cell.length_c   1.000
_cell.angle_alpha   90.00
_cell.angle_beta   90.00
_cell.angle_gamma   90.00
#
_symmetry.space_group_name_H-M   'P 1'
#
loop_
_entity.id
_entity.type
_entity.pdbx_description
1 polymer ?
#
loop_
_entity_poly.entity_id
_entity_poly.type
_entity_poly.pdbx_seq_one_letter_code
_entity_poly.pdbx_strand_id
1 'polypeptide(L)'
;MKDAHARTDTYQLIGKRQVIDIPVIKASIVEHHIFQLNCNCGCATTANYPAGIKAPVQYGNNLISLTAYLSSRQYVPYNRLSELIKSITNVSMSEGTIYNLLNKAANMVLPIYEGIKEEISKAITIGGDETGVKVNKDKSWAWTWQTLLATYIAISQSRGFAAVLETFPDGLPHATLVSDSWAAQLKTPAKRHQLCLAHLLRELNFLQELYKIKWVTEMKEVLSSAINLKNRMTPEQYDLPFKERSDLLIKFDQLIDQQLPERYSKIIPFRKRLKKRKNQVFNFLFYPDVPYDNNGSERAIRNLKVKQKVSGGFRSERGAEIFAILRSVVDTIIKKGGNPSESIRFAINVATSKNEYTFNKRY
;
A
#
# COMPACT_ATOMS: atom_id res chain seq x y z
N MET A 1 72.93 38.27 16.82
CA MET A 1 71.70 38.00 16.03
C MET A 1 72.03 36.96 14.97
N LYS A 2 71.63 35.70 15.17
CA LYS A 2 71.48 34.71 14.11
C LYS A 2 70.10 34.13 14.30
N ASP A 3 69.20 34.51 13.41
CA ASP A 3 67.80 34.12 13.41
C ASP A 3 67.67 32.59 13.30
N ALA A 4 67.07 32.00 14.33
CA ALA A 4 66.54 30.66 14.26
C ALA A 4 65.23 30.73 13.46
N HIS A 5 65.29 30.47 12.16
CA HIS A 5 64.10 30.27 11.33
C HIS A 5 63.36 29.01 11.79
N ALA A 6 62.39 29.20 12.68
CA ALA A 6 61.40 28.19 13.00
C ALA A 6 60.59 27.89 11.73
N ARG A 7 60.84 26.73 11.10
CA ARG A 7 59.99 26.23 10.03
C ARG A 7 58.63 25.86 10.63
N THR A 8 57.64 26.73 10.44
CA THR A 8 56.24 26.40 10.68
C THR A 8 55.70 25.65 9.46
N ASP A 9 55.86 24.33 9.47
CA ASP A 9 55.22 23.48 8.47
C ASP A 9 53.70 23.56 8.64
N THR A 10 52.98 23.89 7.57
CA THR A 10 51.52 23.99 7.57
C THR A 10 50.93 22.76 6.87
N TYR A 11 49.99 22.09 7.53
CA TYR A 11 49.28 20.95 6.95
C TYR A 11 48.18 21.44 6.02
N GLN A 12 48.22 21.01 4.75
CA GLN A 12 47.15 21.24 3.78
C GLN A 12 46.42 19.93 3.48
N LEU A 13 45.09 19.92 3.59
CA LEU A 13 44.27 18.80 3.13
C LEU A 13 44.25 18.78 1.60
N ILE A 14 45.06 17.90 1.01
CA ILE A 14 45.19 17.75 -0.45
C ILE A 14 44.21 16.75 -1.07
N GLY A 15 43.48 15.96 -0.25
CA GLY A 15 42.49 15.01 -0.74
C GLY A 15 41.76 14.25 0.36
N LYS A 16 40.54 13.80 0.05
CA LYS A 16 39.71 12.96 0.92
C LYS A 16 39.21 11.76 0.13
N ARG A 17 39.31 10.56 0.71
CA ARG A 17 38.71 9.31 0.19
C ARG A 17 37.97 8.62 1.33
N GLN A 18 36.92 7.88 0.99
CA GLN A 18 36.14 7.10 1.96
C GLN A 18 36.10 5.65 1.50
N VAL A 19 36.30 4.73 2.44
CA VAL A 19 35.98 3.32 2.29
C VAL A 19 34.74 3.07 3.13
N ILE A 20 33.67 2.61 2.49
CA ILE A 20 32.40 2.28 3.15
C ILE A 20 32.25 0.78 3.07
N ASP A 21 32.15 0.13 4.22
CA ASP A 21 31.96 -1.32 4.33
C ASP A 21 30.92 -1.62 5.43
N ILE A 22 30.36 -2.82 5.42
CA ILE A 22 29.42 -3.29 6.43
C ILE A 22 30.07 -4.39 7.29
N PRO A 23 29.87 -4.39 8.61
CA PRO A 23 30.36 -5.48 9.44
C PRO A 23 29.61 -6.78 9.12
N VAL A 24 30.27 -7.92 9.34
CA VAL A 24 29.60 -9.23 9.30
C VAL A 24 28.47 -9.23 10.34
N ILE A 25 27.25 -9.46 9.88
CA ILE A 25 26.07 -9.49 10.73
C ILE A 25 26.07 -10.83 11.50
N LYS A 26 25.99 -10.77 12.84
CA LYS A 26 25.93 -11.96 13.70
C LYS A 26 24.74 -11.86 14.65
N ALA A 27 24.01 -12.96 14.83
CA ALA A 27 22.96 -13.01 15.84
C ALA A 27 23.56 -13.01 17.25
N SER A 28 22.95 -12.23 18.15
CA SER A 28 23.19 -12.35 19.60
C SER A 28 22.27 -13.44 20.15
N ILE A 29 22.85 -14.46 20.78
CA ILE A 29 22.14 -15.59 21.37
C ILE A 29 22.41 -15.57 22.86
N VAL A 30 21.35 -15.47 23.66
CA VAL A 30 21.40 -15.57 25.12
C VAL A 30 20.66 -16.85 25.48
N GLU A 31 21.39 -17.80 26.08
CA GLU A 31 20.81 -19.04 26.57
C GLU A 31 20.47 -18.89 28.06
N HIS A 32 19.24 -19.22 28.44
CA HIS A 32 18.80 -19.16 29.82
C HIS A 32 18.78 -20.58 30.39
N HIS A 33 19.51 -20.81 31.47
CA HIS A 33 19.48 -22.07 32.22
C HIS A 33 18.72 -21.88 33.53
N ILE A 34 17.85 -22.83 33.85
CA ILE A 34 17.20 -22.93 35.16
C ILE A 34 17.57 -24.28 35.77
N PHE A 35 17.63 -24.32 37.10
CA PHE A 35 17.96 -25.53 37.84
C PHE A 35 16.79 -25.90 38.76
N GLN A 36 16.64 -27.19 39.00
CA GLN A 36 15.75 -27.74 40.02
C GLN A 36 16.59 -28.42 41.09
N LEU A 37 16.33 -28.09 42.36
CA LEU A 37 16.90 -28.78 43.50
C LEU A 37 15.84 -29.72 44.08
N ASN A 38 16.16 -31.01 44.16
CA ASN A 38 15.36 -32.00 44.88
C ASN A 38 15.96 -32.17 46.27
N CYS A 39 15.20 -31.82 47.31
CA CYS A 39 15.64 -31.96 48.70
C CYS A 39 15.42 -33.39 49.20
N ASN A 40 16.22 -33.81 50.18
CA ASN A 40 16.06 -35.11 50.85
C ASN A 40 14.71 -35.26 51.58
N CYS A 41 13.97 -34.17 51.81
CA CYS A 41 12.62 -34.20 52.37
C CYS A 41 11.51 -34.49 51.33
N GLY A 42 11.86 -34.66 50.05
CA GLY A 42 10.91 -34.92 48.96
C GLY A 42 10.38 -33.66 48.25
N CYS A 43 10.72 -32.45 48.72
CA CYS A 43 10.36 -31.20 48.05
C CYS A 43 11.27 -30.91 46.84
N ALA A 44 10.68 -30.42 45.75
CA ALA A 44 11.40 -29.93 44.57
C ALA A 44 11.20 -28.41 44.42
N THR A 45 12.30 -27.67 44.28
CA THR A 45 12.29 -26.22 44.04
C THR A 45 12.93 -25.92 42.70
N THR A 46 12.19 -25.31 41.79
CA THR A 46 12.64 -25.02 40.41
C THR A 46 12.70 -23.52 40.18
N ALA A 47 13.80 -23.04 39.60
CA ALA A 47 13.93 -21.64 39.21
C ALA A 47 12.99 -21.30 38.04
N ASN A 48 12.50 -20.06 38.00
CA ASN A 48 11.68 -19.57 36.90
C ASN A 48 12.54 -18.89 35.84
N TYR A 49 12.16 -19.02 34.57
CA TYR A 49 12.73 -18.21 33.50
C TYR A 49 12.39 -16.72 33.69
N PRO A 50 13.22 -15.79 33.15
CA PRO A 50 12.85 -14.39 33.09
C PRO A 50 11.51 -14.17 32.37
N ALA A 51 10.79 -13.12 32.79
CA ALA A 51 9.54 -12.73 32.15
C ALA A 51 9.74 -12.53 30.63
N GLY A 52 8.87 -13.14 29.82
CA GLY A 52 8.94 -13.07 28.36
C GLY A 52 9.64 -14.25 27.69
N ILE A 53 10.42 -15.06 28.43
CA ILE A 53 10.99 -16.31 27.94
C ILE A 53 9.94 -17.42 28.09
N LYS A 54 9.33 -17.81 26.96
CA LYS A 54 8.13 -18.66 26.90
C LYS A 54 8.29 -19.88 26.00
N ALA A 55 9.40 -20.01 25.27
CA ALA A 55 9.64 -21.14 24.39
C ALA A 55 11.14 -21.49 24.36
N PRO A 56 11.50 -22.75 24.03
CA PRO A 56 12.89 -23.17 23.95
C PRO A 56 13.75 -22.31 23.01
N VAL A 57 13.17 -21.82 21.91
CA VAL A 57 13.79 -20.85 21.00
C VAL A 57 12.82 -19.72 20.73
N GLN A 58 13.28 -18.48 20.91
CA GLN A 58 12.53 -17.26 20.60
C GLN A 58 13.39 -16.30 19.79
N TYR A 59 12.75 -15.64 18.82
CA TYR A 59 13.43 -14.68 17.97
C TYR A 59 13.08 -13.26 18.40
N GLY A 60 14.11 -12.43 18.54
CA GLY A 60 13.99 -11.03 18.93
C GLY A 60 13.37 -10.15 17.86
N ASN A 61 12.96 -8.95 18.27
CA ASN A 61 12.23 -7.99 17.43
C ASN A 61 12.97 -7.57 16.16
N ASN A 62 14.30 -7.46 16.21
CA ASN A 62 15.10 -7.13 15.03
C ASN A 62 14.91 -8.18 13.92
N LEU A 63 14.95 -9.47 14.26
CA LEU A 63 14.78 -10.53 13.28
C LEU A 63 13.34 -10.57 12.75
N ILE A 64 12.34 -10.40 13.62
CA ILE A 64 10.93 -10.29 13.23
C ILE A 64 10.74 -9.14 12.23
N SER A 65 11.27 -7.95 12.52
CA SER A 65 11.17 -6.78 11.66
C SER A 65 11.87 -6.96 10.31
N LEU A 66 13.06 -7.59 10.31
CA LEU A 66 13.82 -7.88 9.09
C LEU A 66 13.07 -8.85 8.19
N THR A 67 12.54 -9.95 8.76
CA THR A 67 11.71 -10.92 8.04
C THR A 67 10.46 -10.26 7.47
N ALA A 68 9.77 -9.42 8.24
CA ALA A 68 8.58 -8.69 7.80
C ALA A 68 8.88 -7.75 6.63
N TYR A 69 9.95 -6.95 6.73
CA TYR A 69 10.38 -6.04 5.66
C TYR A 69 10.75 -6.80 4.38
N LEU A 70 11.59 -7.83 4.47
CA LEU A 70 12.03 -8.61 3.31
C LEU A 70 10.86 -9.31 2.61
N SER A 71 9.88 -9.82 3.37
CA SER A 71 8.74 -10.52 2.78
C SER A 71 7.67 -9.59 2.16
N SER A 72 7.36 -8.47 2.83
CA SER A 72 6.25 -7.57 2.46
C SER A 72 6.65 -6.42 1.54
N ARG A 73 7.93 -6.03 1.53
CA ARG A 73 8.47 -4.98 0.66
C ARG A 73 9.38 -5.52 -0.42
N GLN A 74 10.31 -6.40 -0.07
CA GLN A 74 11.28 -6.97 -1.03
C GLN A 74 10.78 -8.25 -1.70
N TYR A 75 9.60 -8.73 -1.30
CA TYR A 75 8.89 -9.88 -1.88
C TYR A 75 9.69 -11.19 -1.89
N VAL A 76 10.66 -11.34 -0.99
CA VAL A 76 11.50 -12.55 -0.91
C VAL A 76 10.62 -13.77 -0.57
N PRO A 77 10.64 -14.85 -1.39
CA PRO A 77 9.94 -16.10 -1.08
C PRO A 77 10.46 -16.73 0.21
N TYR A 78 9.63 -17.52 0.91
CA TYR A 78 9.98 -18.06 2.23
C TYR A 78 11.26 -18.92 2.22
N ASN A 79 11.40 -19.80 1.24
CA ASN A 79 12.59 -20.63 1.07
C ASN A 79 13.87 -19.76 0.94
N ARG A 80 13.84 -18.77 0.04
CA ARG A 80 14.95 -17.83 -0.15
C ARG A 80 15.17 -16.91 1.04
N LEU A 81 14.12 -16.62 1.81
CA LEU A 81 14.23 -15.81 3.01
C LEU A 81 14.90 -16.58 4.14
N SER A 82 14.62 -17.87 4.28
CA SER A 82 15.35 -18.78 5.19
C SER A 82 16.84 -18.85 4.81
N GLU A 83 17.13 -19.07 3.51
CA GLU A 83 18.50 -19.07 2.98
C GLU A 83 19.21 -17.74 3.28
N LEU A 84 18.60 -16.61 2.92
CA LEU A 84 19.16 -15.28 3.12
C LEU A 84 19.47 -14.99 4.58
N ILE A 85 18.53 -15.28 5.49
CA ILE A 85 18.73 -15.06 6.92
C ILE A 85 19.87 -15.93 7.45
N LYS A 86 19.95 -17.21 7.05
CA LYS A 86 21.05 -18.09 7.42
C LYS A 86 22.39 -17.54 6.92
N SER A 87 22.46 -17.14 5.66
CA SER A 87 23.69 -16.63 5.04
C SER A 87 24.21 -15.36 5.69
N ILE A 88 23.33 -14.44 6.12
CA ILE A 88 23.76 -13.16 6.70
C ILE A 88 23.81 -13.14 8.23
N THR A 89 23.17 -14.10 8.93
CA THR A 89 23.13 -14.08 10.41
C THR A 89 23.62 -15.36 11.08
N ASN A 90 23.85 -16.42 10.31
CA ASN A 90 24.07 -17.80 10.75
C ASN A 90 22.88 -18.45 11.50
N VAL A 91 21.71 -17.79 11.53
CA VAL A 91 20.49 -18.34 12.15
C VAL A 91 19.73 -19.20 11.15
N SER A 92 19.60 -20.49 11.45
CA SER A 92 18.79 -21.41 10.66
C SER A 92 17.31 -21.34 11.10
N MET A 93 16.40 -21.27 10.13
CA MET A 93 14.95 -21.22 10.38
C MET A 93 14.17 -21.93 9.29
N SER A 94 13.08 -22.61 9.67
CA SER A 94 12.19 -23.25 8.70
C SER A 94 11.26 -22.24 8.02
N GLU A 95 10.61 -22.64 6.92
CA GLU A 95 9.53 -21.82 6.32
C GLU A 95 8.35 -21.62 7.28
N GLY A 96 8.07 -22.61 8.16
CA GLY A 96 7.09 -22.48 9.23
C GLY A 96 7.49 -21.42 10.26
N THR A 97 8.77 -21.33 10.59
CA THR A 97 9.31 -20.27 11.45
C THR A 97 9.13 -18.90 10.79
N ILE A 98 9.45 -18.77 9.50
CA ILE A 98 9.21 -17.53 8.73
C ILE A 98 7.75 -17.10 8.81
N TYR A 99 6.82 -18.05 8.57
CA TYR A 99 5.39 -17.79 8.69
C TYR A 99 5.01 -17.28 10.09
N ASN A 100 5.49 -17.93 11.15
CA ASN A 100 5.21 -17.54 12.52
C ASN A 100 5.72 -16.13 12.85
N LEU A 101 6.92 -15.77 12.37
CA LEU A 101 7.47 -14.43 12.54
C LEU A 101 6.63 -13.37 11.82
N LEU A 102 6.18 -13.66 10.59
CA LEU A 102 5.32 -12.76 9.82
C LEU A 102 3.95 -12.60 10.47
N ASN A 103 3.36 -13.67 10.98
CA ASN A 103 2.10 -13.62 11.71
C ASN A 103 2.23 -12.79 12.99
N LYS A 104 3.33 -12.97 13.74
CA LYS A 104 3.64 -12.15 14.92
C LYS A 104 3.81 -10.68 14.56
N ALA A 105 4.54 -10.36 13.50
CA ALA A 105 4.71 -8.99 13.00
C ALA A 105 3.38 -8.36 12.60
N ALA A 106 2.54 -9.08 11.86
CA ALA A 106 1.21 -8.60 11.46
C ALA A 106 0.33 -8.29 12.67
N ASN A 107 0.31 -9.15 13.68
CA ASN A 107 -0.44 -8.91 14.92
C ASN A 107 0.08 -7.68 15.68
N MET A 108 1.39 -7.46 15.70
CA MET A 108 2.00 -6.29 16.37
C MET A 108 1.67 -4.97 15.68
N VAL A 109 1.53 -4.97 14.35
CA VAL A 109 1.17 -3.76 13.58
C VAL A 109 -0.32 -3.65 13.25
N LEU A 110 -1.14 -4.61 13.69
CA LEU A 110 -2.58 -4.61 13.46
C LEU A 110 -3.27 -3.30 13.91
N PRO A 111 -2.94 -2.69 15.07
CA PRO A 111 -3.51 -1.40 15.44
C PRO A 111 -3.20 -0.27 14.44
N ILE A 112 -2.04 -0.32 13.79
CA ILE A 112 -1.67 0.65 12.74
C ILE A 112 -2.49 0.39 11.49
N TYR A 113 -2.69 -0.87 11.11
CA TYR A 113 -3.54 -1.26 9.99
C TYR A 113 -5.00 -0.80 10.17
N GLU A 114 -5.57 -0.96 11.37
CA GLU A 114 -6.91 -0.44 11.68
C GLU A 114 -6.96 1.09 11.69
N GLY A 115 -5.92 1.76 12.20
CA GLY A 115 -5.82 3.22 12.12
C GLY A 115 -5.75 3.73 10.68
N ILE A 116 -5.09 3.00 9.77
CA ILE A 116 -5.08 3.30 8.34
C ILE A 116 -6.49 3.17 7.74
N LYS A 117 -7.23 2.13 8.12
CA LYS A 117 -8.62 1.93 7.69
C LYS A 117 -9.51 3.10 8.11
N GLU A 118 -9.37 3.53 9.36
CA GLU A 118 -10.09 4.68 9.90
C GLU A 118 -9.71 5.98 9.18
N GLU A 119 -8.41 6.22 8.95
CA GLU A 119 -7.92 7.38 8.17
C GLU A 119 -8.57 7.44 6.78
N ILE A 120 -8.66 6.29 6.10
CA ILE A 120 -9.30 6.19 4.79
C ILE A 120 -10.80 6.45 4.87
N SER A 121 -11.53 5.90 5.86
CA SER A 121 -12.97 6.13 5.97
C SER A 121 -13.35 7.60 6.13
N LYS A 122 -12.43 8.43 6.64
CA LYS A 122 -12.62 9.87 6.88
C LYS A 122 -12.07 10.74 5.75
N ALA A 123 -11.40 10.17 4.75
CA ALA A 123 -10.74 10.92 3.71
C ALA A 123 -11.74 11.52 2.70
N ILE A 124 -11.42 12.72 2.19
CA ILE A 124 -12.25 13.44 1.21
C ILE A 124 -12.03 12.98 -0.24
N THR A 125 -10.89 12.37 -0.54
CA THR A 125 -10.56 11.79 -1.85
C THR A 125 -9.94 10.42 -1.63
N ILE A 126 -10.52 9.41 -2.25
CA ILE A 126 -10.08 8.03 -2.14
C ILE A 126 -10.00 7.43 -3.53
N GLY A 127 -8.87 6.79 -3.85
CA GLY A 127 -8.77 5.91 -5.00
C GLY A 127 -9.12 4.48 -4.62
N GLY A 128 -9.87 3.80 -5.48
CA GLY A 128 -10.20 2.37 -5.36
C GLY A 128 -9.70 1.57 -6.56
N ASP A 129 -9.25 0.33 -6.31
CA ASP A 129 -8.95 -0.67 -7.35
C ASP A 129 -9.02 -2.08 -6.74
N GLU A 130 -9.11 -3.11 -7.58
CA GLU A 130 -9.14 -4.50 -7.14
C GLU A 130 -8.45 -5.44 -8.14
N THR A 131 -7.85 -6.52 -7.63
CA THR A 131 -7.17 -7.48 -8.49
C THR A 131 -7.23 -8.90 -7.98
N GLY A 132 -7.33 -9.84 -8.92
CA GLY A 132 -7.34 -11.26 -8.61
C GLY A 132 -6.03 -11.71 -7.96
N VAL A 133 -6.18 -12.46 -6.87
CA VAL A 133 -5.11 -13.16 -6.16
C VAL A 133 -5.45 -14.65 -6.01
N LYS A 134 -4.45 -15.53 -6.02
CA LYS A 134 -4.63 -16.95 -5.69
C LYS A 134 -4.41 -17.17 -4.19
N VAL A 135 -5.41 -17.70 -3.50
CA VAL A 135 -5.36 -18.06 -2.08
C VAL A 135 -5.79 -19.51 -1.95
N ASN A 136 -4.91 -20.38 -1.45
CA ASN A 136 -5.12 -21.82 -1.37
C ASN A 136 -5.63 -22.47 -2.67
N LYS A 137 -5.05 -22.05 -3.82
CA LYS A 137 -5.44 -22.42 -5.20
C LYS A 137 -6.73 -21.76 -5.72
N ASP A 138 -7.58 -21.26 -4.84
CA ASP A 138 -8.81 -20.57 -5.20
C ASP A 138 -8.57 -19.10 -5.55
N LYS A 139 -9.51 -18.53 -6.31
CA LYS A 139 -9.47 -17.13 -6.73
C LYS A 139 -10.12 -16.27 -5.65
N SER A 140 -9.33 -15.38 -5.06
CA SER A 140 -9.80 -14.28 -4.22
C SER A 140 -9.45 -12.94 -4.88
N TRP A 141 -9.82 -11.85 -4.22
CA TRP A 141 -9.62 -10.48 -4.67
C TRP A 141 -8.92 -9.69 -3.58
N ALA A 142 -7.80 -9.09 -3.95
CA ALA A 142 -7.23 -8.03 -3.14
C ALA A 142 -7.87 -6.72 -3.56
N TRP A 143 -8.47 -6.03 -2.61
CA TRP A 143 -9.03 -4.69 -2.77
C TRP A 143 -8.05 -3.69 -2.21
N THR A 144 -7.91 -2.54 -2.87
CA THR A 144 -7.15 -1.41 -2.35
C THR A 144 -8.03 -0.18 -2.29
N TRP A 145 -7.94 0.51 -1.16
CA TRP A 145 -8.40 1.88 -0.99
C TRP A 145 -7.21 2.72 -0.58
N GLN A 146 -7.07 3.90 -1.16
CA GLN A 146 -5.87 4.69 -0.96
C GLN A 146 -6.10 6.19 -1.07
N THR A 147 -5.30 6.94 -0.33
CA THR A 147 -5.20 8.41 -0.39
C THR A 147 -3.76 8.79 -0.76
N LEU A 148 -3.45 10.08 -0.84
CA LEU A 148 -2.06 10.52 -0.98
C LEU A 148 -1.13 10.02 0.14
N LEU A 149 -1.68 9.77 1.34
CA LEU A 149 -0.90 9.47 2.55
C LEU A 149 -1.06 8.04 3.05
N ALA A 150 -2.10 7.32 2.61
CA ALA A 150 -2.45 6.00 3.15
C ALA A 150 -2.82 5.00 2.07
N THR A 151 -2.58 3.72 2.35
CA THR A 151 -3.02 2.59 1.53
C THR A 151 -3.53 1.49 2.45
N TYR A 152 -4.76 1.06 2.22
CA TYR A 152 -5.38 -0.08 2.87
C TYR A 152 -5.68 -1.16 1.85
N ILE A 153 -5.19 -2.36 2.12
CA ILE A 153 -5.41 -3.56 1.32
C ILE A 153 -6.23 -4.53 2.15
N ALA A 154 -7.29 -5.09 1.57
CA ALA A 154 -8.04 -6.21 2.15
C ALA A 154 -8.11 -7.37 1.15
N ILE A 155 -8.21 -8.58 1.68
CA ILE A 155 -8.47 -9.79 0.88
C ILE A 155 -9.94 -10.16 1.07
N SER A 156 -10.66 -10.34 -0.01
CA SER A 156 -12.05 -10.80 0.00
C SER A 156 -12.24 -11.90 -1.04
N GLN A 157 -13.18 -12.82 -0.79
CA GLN A 157 -13.59 -13.82 -1.78
C GLN A 157 -14.43 -13.18 -2.90
N SER A 158 -14.93 -11.95 -2.71
CA SER A 158 -15.80 -11.26 -3.65
C SER A 158 -15.08 -10.16 -4.45
N ARG A 159 -15.37 -10.07 -5.76
CA ARG A 159 -15.11 -8.85 -6.58
C ARG A 159 -16.30 -7.90 -6.59
N GLY A 160 -17.39 -8.27 -5.94
CA GLY A 160 -18.63 -7.53 -5.92
C GLY A 160 -18.68 -6.53 -4.78
N PHE A 161 -19.83 -5.88 -4.67
CA PHE A 161 -20.12 -4.92 -3.61
C PHE A 161 -20.05 -5.51 -2.18
N ALA A 162 -20.15 -6.84 -2.05
CA ALA A 162 -19.99 -7.52 -0.75
C ALA A 162 -18.64 -7.18 -0.08
N ALA A 163 -17.54 -7.14 -0.84
CA ALA A 163 -16.23 -6.78 -0.30
C ALA A 163 -16.18 -5.34 0.23
N VAL A 164 -16.93 -4.43 -0.40
CA VAL A 164 -17.08 -3.06 0.06
C VAL A 164 -17.86 -3.03 1.38
N LEU A 165 -18.98 -3.73 1.48
CA LEU A 165 -19.79 -3.79 2.70
C LEU A 165 -19.04 -4.44 3.87
N GLU A 166 -18.25 -5.48 3.62
CA GLU A 166 -17.39 -6.12 4.62
C GLU A 166 -16.33 -5.15 5.16
N THR A 167 -15.77 -4.30 4.28
CA THR A 167 -14.67 -3.41 4.64
C THR A 167 -15.18 -2.10 5.23
N PHE A 168 -16.12 -1.46 4.54
CA PHE A 168 -16.72 -0.17 4.87
C PHE A 168 -18.25 -0.30 4.81
N PRO A 169 -18.89 -0.78 5.89
CA PRO A 169 -20.34 -1.02 5.92
C PRO A 169 -21.18 0.20 5.54
N ASP A 170 -20.76 1.39 6.00
CA ASP A 170 -21.41 2.67 5.72
C ASP A 170 -20.96 3.30 4.38
N GLY A 171 -20.11 2.61 3.62
CA GLY A 171 -19.44 3.15 2.45
C GLY A 171 -18.40 4.21 2.81
N LEU A 172 -18.26 5.20 1.94
CA LEU A 172 -17.29 6.30 2.02
C LEU A 172 -18.01 7.65 1.84
N PRO A 173 -19.00 7.99 2.69
CA PRO A 173 -20.00 9.02 2.42
C PRO A 173 -19.44 10.44 2.30
N HIS A 174 -18.22 10.69 2.78
CA HIS A 174 -17.56 11.99 2.70
C HIS A 174 -16.60 12.11 1.50
N ALA A 175 -16.30 11.00 0.83
CA ALA A 175 -15.25 10.94 -0.18
C ALA A 175 -15.75 11.18 -1.61
N THR A 176 -14.86 11.71 -2.44
CA THR A 176 -14.89 11.49 -3.89
C THR A 176 -14.11 10.22 -4.20
N LEU A 177 -14.81 9.16 -4.62
CA LEU A 177 -14.22 7.86 -4.94
C LEU A 177 -13.77 7.80 -6.41
N VAL A 178 -12.46 7.70 -6.62
CA VAL A 178 -11.83 7.64 -7.95
C VAL A 178 -11.57 6.17 -8.34
N SER A 179 -12.14 5.70 -9.44
CA SER A 179 -12.02 4.30 -9.88
C SER A 179 -12.17 4.12 -11.41
N ASP A 180 -11.87 2.93 -11.91
CA ASP A 180 -11.93 2.52 -13.33
C ASP A 180 -13.35 2.26 -13.86
N SER A 181 -14.39 2.73 -13.16
CA SER A 181 -15.80 2.48 -13.48
C SER A 181 -16.27 1.04 -13.26
N TRP A 182 -15.58 0.23 -12.45
CA TRP A 182 -16.12 -1.06 -12.05
C TRP A 182 -17.45 -0.91 -11.28
N ALA A 183 -18.42 -1.78 -11.57
CA ALA A 183 -19.79 -1.64 -11.05
C ALA A 183 -19.86 -1.66 -9.52
N ALA A 184 -19.00 -2.45 -8.86
CA ALA A 184 -18.95 -2.49 -7.40
C ALA A 184 -18.42 -1.16 -6.81
N GLN A 185 -17.36 -0.59 -7.39
CA GLN A 185 -16.83 0.71 -6.99
C GLN A 185 -17.87 1.83 -7.15
N LEU A 186 -18.64 1.78 -8.23
CA LEU A 186 -19.69 2.76 -8.53
C LEU A 186 -20.99 2.55 -7.73
N LYS A 187 -21.12 1.42 -7.04
CA LYS A 187 -22.23 1.13 -6.12
C LYS A 187 -21.90 1.57 -4.68
N THR A 188 -20.62 1.75 -4.36
CA THR A 188 -20.14 2.27 -3.07
C THR A 188 -20.83 3.59 -2.73
N PRO A 189 -21.56 3.69 -1.61
CA PRO A 189 -22.07 4.96 -1.12
C PRO A 189 -20.90 5.93 -0.93
N ALA A 190 -20.87 7.01 -1.69
CA ALA A 190 -19.83 8.03 -1.63
C ALA A 190 -20.43 9.40 -1.90
N LYS A 191 -19.77 10.47 -1.43
CA LYS A 191 -20.21 11.84 -1.74
C LYS A 191 -20.29 12.06 -3.24
N ARG A 192 -19.25 11.58 -3.95
CA ARG A 192 -19.11 11.66 -5.41
C ARG A 192 -18.30 10.47 -5.93
N HIS A 193 -18.39 10.24 -7.23
CA HIS A 193 -17.49 9.34 -7.95
C HIS A 193 -16.72 10.12 -9.02
N GLN A 194 -15.46 9.75 -9.21
CA GLN A 194 -14.64 10.22 -10.33
C GLN A 194 -14.26 9.01 -11.19
N LEU A 195 -14.65 9.03 -12.46
CA LEU A 195 -14.23 8.01 -13.41
C LEU A 195 -12.77 8.24 -13.80
N CYS A 196 -12.00 7.17 -13.95
CA CYS A 196 -10.64 7.27 -14.46
C CYS A 196 -10.64 7.64 -15.96
N LEU A 197 -10.13 8.83 -16.28
CA LEU A 197 -10.03 9.31 -17.67
C LEU A 197 -9.05 8.49 -18.50
N ALA A 198 -7.99 7.93 -17.89
CA ALA A 198 -7.05 7.08 -18.62
C ALA A 198 -7.74 5.82 -19.18
N HIS A 199 -8.73 5.26 -18.48
CA HIS A 199 -9.53 4.14 -18.98
C HIS A 199 -10.47 4.58 -20.12
N LEU A 200 -11.12 5.74 -19.98
CA LEU A 200 -11.98 6.29 -21.03
C LEU A 200 -11.20 6.60 -22.31
N LEU A 201 -10.02 7.20 -22.20
CA LEU A 201 -9.14 7.52 -23.32
C LEU A 201 -8.62 6.26 -24.02
N ARG A 202 -8.27 5.20 -23.27
CA ARG A 202 -7.89 3.90 -23.84
C ARG A 202 -9.02 3.28 -24.66
N GLU A 203 -10.26 3.32 -24.16
CA GLU A 203 -11.42 2.83 -24.91
C GLU A 203 -11.67 3.67 -26.16
N LEU A 204 -11.52 5.00 -26.08
CA LEU A 204 -11.62 5.88 -27.24
C LEU A 204 -10.53 5.64 -28.28
N ASN A 205 -9.29 5.30 -27.88
CA ASN A 205 -8.24 4.92 -28.83
C ASN A 205 -8.65 3.70 -29.65
N PHE A 206 -9.17 2.66 -28.98
CA PHE A 206 -9.72 1.48 -29.66
C PHE A 206 -10.88 1.85 -30.62
N LEU A 207 -11.81 2.70 -30.18
CA LEU A 207 -12.93 3.14 -31.01
C LEU A 207 -12.47 3.99 -32.21
N GLN A 208 -11.39 4.77 -32.05
CA GLN A 208 -10.80 5.58 -33.11
C GLN A 208 -10.23 4.70 -34.21
N GLU A 209 -9.47 3.67 -33.84
CA GLU A 209 -8.92 2.69 -34.77
C GLU A 209 -10.02 1.95 -35.54
N LEU A 210 -11.09 1.59 -34.84
CA LEU A 210 -12.19 0.79 -35.39
C LEU A 210 -13.09 1.57 -36.35
N TYR A 211 -13.50 2.79 -35.99
CA TYR A 211 -14.53 3.52 -36.75
C TYR A 211 -14.01 4.78 -37.46
N LYS A 212 -12.91 5.38 -36.99
CA LYS A 212 -12.29 6.58 -37.60
C LYS A 212 -13.26 7.74 -37.86
N ILE A 213 -14.21 7.98 -36.95
CA ILE A 213 -15.19 9.06 -37.09
C ILE A 213 -14.86 10.28 -36.26
N LYS A 214 -15.33 11.45 -36.72
CA LYS A 214 -15.12 12.75 -36.08
C LYS A 214 -15.52 12.76 -34.60
N TRP A 215 -16.64 12.11 -34.25
CA TRP A 215 -17.14 12.06 -32.87
C TRP A 215 -16.10 11.51 -31.89
N VAL A 216 -15.35 10.46 -32.26
CA VAL A 216 -14.33 9.86 -31.39
C VAL A 216 -13.16 10.81 -31.20
N THR A 217 -12.71 11.44 -32.28
CA THR A 217 -11.66 12.47 -32.25
C THR A 217 -12.06 13.63 -31.32
N GLU A 218 -13.26 14.19 -31.50
CA GLU A 218 -13.76 15.31 -30.70
C GLU A 218 -13.95 14.94 -29.23
N MET A 219 -14.43 13.73 -28.92
CA MET A 219 -14.55 13.25 -27.54
C MET A 219 -13.17 13.07 -26.88
N LYS A 220 -12.18 12.54 -27.61
CA LYS A 220 -10.79 12.46 -27.12
C LYS A 220 -10.22 13.85 -26.85
N GLU A 221 -10.43 14.81 -27.74
CA GLU A 221 -9.98 16.19 -27.56
C GLU A 221 -10.58 16.82 -26.30
N VAL A 222 -11.87 16.60 -26.04
CA VAL A 222 -12.54 17.11 -24.83
C VAL A 222 -11.91 16.54 -23.57
N LEU A 223 -11.74 15.21 -23.49
CA LEU A 223 -11.15 14.58 -22.31
C LEU A 223 -9.67 14.98 -22.12
N SER A 224 -8.89 15.06 -23.18
CA SER A 224 -7.50 15.53 -23.13
C SER A 224 -7.39 17.01 -22.74
N SER A 225 -8.29 17.85 -23.26
CA SER A 225 -8.37 19.27 -22.89
C SER A 225 -8.71 19.44 -21.40
N ALA A 226 -9.53 18.55 -20.84
CA ALA A 226 -9.87 18.59 -19.42
C ALA A 226 -8.65 18.26 -18.54
N ILE A 227 -7.84 17.27 -18.94
CA ILE A 227 -6.57 16.96 -18.26
C ILE A 227 -5.61 18.15 -18.33
N ASN A 228 -5.45 18.74 -19.51
CA ASN A 228 -4.59 19.91 -19.70
C ASN A 228 -5.07 21.11 -18.87
N LEU A 229 -6.39 21.31 -18.80
CA LEU A 229 -7.01 22.33 -17.95
C LEU A 229 -6.65 22.12 -16.48
N LYS A 230 -6.85 20.91 -15.95
CA LYS A 230 -6.50 20.56 -14.57
C LYS A 230 -5.04 20.85 -14.24
N ASN A 231 -4.12 20.51 -15.14
CA ASN A 231 -2.68 20.68 -14.91
C ASN A 231 -2.22 22.14 -14.84
N ARG A 232 -2.99 23.09 -15.40
CA ARG A 232 -2.66 24.52 -15.38
C ARG A 232 -3.57 25.36 -14.47
N MET A 233 -4.61 24.76 -13.89
CA MET A 233 -5.55 25.49 -13.05
C MET A 233 -4.89 25.95 -11.75
N THR A 234 -5.08 27.22 -11.39
CA THR A 234 -4.69 27.76 -10.08
C THR A 234 -5.76 27.48 -9.03
N PRO A 235 -5.45 27.54 -7.71
CA PRO A 235 -6.42 27.33 -6.64
C PRO A 235 -7.69 28.19 -6.78
N GLU A 236 -7.55 29.47 -7.15
CA GLU A 236 -8.66 30.43 -7.26
C GLU A 236 -9.66 30.06 -8.36
N GLN A 237 -9.19 29.34 -9.40
CA GLN A 237 -10.02 28.91 -10.52
C GLN A 237 -10.95 27.74 -10.19
N TYR A 238 -10.76 27.08 -9.03
CA TYR A 238 -11.72 26.09 -8.54
C TYR A 238 -12.97 26.75 -7.95
N ASP A 239 -12.78 27.87 -7.24
CA ASP A 239 -13.81 28.55 -6.46
C ASP A 239 -14.62 29.56 -7.27
N LEU A 240 -14.08 30.04 -8.40
CA LEU A 240 -14.74 31.01 -9.26
C LEU A 240 -15.32 30.38 -10.55
N PRO A 241 -16.34 31.00 -11.16
CA PRO A 241 -16.73 30.66 -12.53
C PRO A 241 -15.53 30.77 -13.47
N PHE A 242 -15.29 29.71 -14.24
CA PHE A 242 -14.15 29.65 -15.14
C PHE A 242 -14.64 29.29 -16.54
N LYS A 243 -14.58 30.25 -17.47
CA LYS A 243 -15.16 30.13 -18.81
C LYS A 243 -14.66 28.89 -19.55
N GLU A 244 -13.36 28.60 -19.47
CA GLU A 244 -12.77 27.44 -20.15
C GLU A 244 -13.31 26.10 -19.64
N ARG A 245 -13.57 25.99 -18.32
CA ARG A 245 -14.25 24.83 -17.73
C ARG A 245 -15.68 24.72 -18.25
N SER A 246 -16.42 25.83 -18.30
CA SER A 246 -17.79 25.85 -18.80
C SER A 246 -17.89 25.47 -20.28
N ASP A 247 -17.04 26.06 -21.14
CA ASP A 247 -17.00 25.78 -22.57
C ASP A 247 -16.69 24.29 -22.85
N LEU A 248 -15.78 23.70 -22.06
CA LEU A 248 -15.47 22.27 -22.13
C LEU A 248 -16.67 21.39 -21.78
N LEU A 249 -17.38 21.70 -20.69
CA LEU A 249 -18.54 20.94 -20.25
C LEU A 249 -19.71 21.04 -21.25
N ILE A 250 -19.90 22.21 -21.88
CA ILE A 250 -20.87 22.40 -22.95
C ILE A 250 -20.54 21.52 -24.15
N LYS A 251 -19.27 21.52 -24.61
CA LYS A 251 -18.84 20.67 -25.73
C LYS A 251 -19.02 19.18 -25.40
N PHE A 252 -18.74 18.77 -24.15
CA PHE A 252 -18.98 17.40 -23.71
C PHE A 252 -20.47 17.02 -23.78
N ASP A 253 -21.35 17.88 -23.23
CA ASP A 253 -22.79 17.63 -23.22
C ASP A 253 -23.37 17.55 -24.64
N GLN A 254 -22.90 18.41 -25.56
CA GLN A 254 -23.26 18.32 -26.99
C GLN A 254 -22.89 16.97 -27.61
N LEU A 255 -21.68 16.46 -27.34
CA LEU A 255 -21.21 15.20 -27.91
C LEU A 255 -21.95 13.98 -27.35
N ILE A 256 -22.26 13.94 -26.05
CA ILE A 256 -22.98 12.81 -25.47
C ILE A 256 -24.47 12.79 -25.86
N ASP A 257 -25.02 13.93 -26.27
CA ASP A 257 -26.40 14.07 -26.76
C ASP A 257 -26.55 13.84 -28.27
N GLN A 258 -25.46 13.97 -29.05
CA GLN A 258 -25.47 13.73 -30.50
C GLN A 258 -25.92 12.31 -30.85
N GLN A 259 -26.91 12.15 -31.72
CA GLN A 259 -27.35 10.86 -32.24
C GLN A 259 -26.35 10.28 -33.23
N LEU A 260 -25.99 9.00 -33.03
CA LEU A 260 -25.01 8.30 -33.86
C LEU A 260 -25.69 7.14 -34.60
N PRO A 261 -25.34 6.89 -35.88
CA PRO A 261 -25.82 5.75 -36.65
C PRO A 261 -25.60 4.40 -35.96
N GLU A 262 -26.56 3.48 -36.07
CA GLU A 262 -26.54 2.16 -35.40
C GLU A 262 -25.35 1.29 -35.80
N ARG A 263 -24.77 1.51 -36.99
CA ARG A 263 -23.54 0.86 -37.44
C ARG A 263 -22.35 1.06 -36.49
N TYR A 264 -22.37 2.09 -35.65
CA TYR A 264 -21.35 2.34 -34.62
C TYR A 264 -21.68 1.64 -33.29
N SER A 265 -21.93 0.34 -33.36
CA SER A 265 -22.47 -0.50 -32.29
C SER A 265 -21.66 -0.48 -30.98
N LYS A 266 -20.34 -0.24 -31.01
CA LYS A 266 -19.51 -0.10 -29.79
C LYS A 266 -19.42 1.34 -29.25
N ILE A 267 -19.66 2.36 -30.08
CA ILE A 267 -19.68 3.76 -29.62
C ILE A 267 -20.97 4.07 -28.87
N ILE A 268 -22.11 3.52 -29.32
CA ILE A 268 -23.42 3.80 -28.73
C ILE A 268 -23.47 3.46 -27.22
N PRO A 269 -23.04 2.25 -26.77
CA PRO A 269 -22.98 1.93 -25.34
C PRO A 269 -22.01 2.84 -24.57
N PHE A 270 -20.84 3.15 -25.13
CA PHE A 270 -19.86 4.05 -24.52
C PHE A 270 -20.44 5.45 -24.29
N ARG A 271 -21.03 6.06 -25.32
CA ARG A 271 -21.73 7.36 -25.25
C ARG A 271 -22.86 7.32 -24.22
N LYS A 272 -23.72 6.29 -24.24
CA LYS A 272 -24.80 6.12 -23.27
C LYS A 272 -24.27 6.02 -21.83
N ARG A 273 -23.16 5.33 -21.61
CA ARG A 273 -22.49 5.21 -20.31
C ARG A 273 -21.98 6.57 -19.83
N LEU A 274 -21.33 7.34 -20.70
CA LEU A 274 -20.88 8.71 -20.40
C LEU A 274 -22.07 9.61 -20.06
N LYS A 275 -23.14 9.59 -20.86
CA LYS A 275 -24.37 10.37 -20.60
C LYS A 275 -24.97 10.04 -19.24
N LYS A 276 -25.13 8.75 -18.91
CA LYS A 276 -25.63 8.29 -17.62
C LYS A 276 -24.76 8.75 -16.44
N ARG A 277 -23.45 8.92 -16.67
CA ARG A 277 -22.46 9.20 -15.62
C ARG A 277 -21.77 10.55 -15.80
N LYS A 278 -22.40 11.52 -16.48
CA LYS A 278 -21.74 12.78 -16.85
C LYS A 278 -21.17 13.54 -15.64
N ASN A 279 -21.91 13.54 -14.52
CA ASN A 279 -21.50 14.17 -13.26
C ASN A 279 -20.32 13.45 -12.55
N GLN A 280 -19.82 12.34 -13.11
CA GLN A 280 -18.70 11.56 -12.57
C GLN A 280 -17.43 11.72 -13.41
N VAL A 281 -17.51 12.37 -14.57
CA VAL A 281 -16.38 12.50 -15.50
C VAL A 281 -15.43 13.62 -15.08
N PHE A 282 -15.94 14.75 -14.59
CA PHE A 282 -15.16 15.97 -14.43
C PHE A 282 -15.06 16.51 -12.99
N ASN A 283 -15.32 15.69 -11.96
CA ASN A 283 -15.22 16.15 -10.56
C ASN A 283 -13.82 16.71 -10.23
N PHE A 284 -12.76 16.20 -10.86
CA PHE A 284 -11.40 16.74 -10.74
C PHE A 284 -11.21 18.20 -11.19
N LEU A 285 -12.14 18.77 -11.99
CA LEU A 285 -12.14 20.19 -12.37
C LEU A 285 -12.86 21.09 -11.35
N PHE A 286 -13.49 20.49 -10.33
CA PHE A 286 -14.22 21.20 -9.27
C PHE A 286 -13.59 21.00 -7.90
N TYR A 287 -12.79 19.94 -7.72
CA TYR A 287 -12.15 19.62 -6.44
C TYR A 287 -10.64 19.46 -6.65
N PRO A 288 -9.80 20.35 -6.08
CA PRO A 288 -8.35 20.34 -6.27
C PRO A 288 -7.69 18.99 -5.96
N ASP A 289 -8.13 18.32 -4.90
CA ASP A 289 -7.52 17.07 -4.43
C ASP A 289 -7.95 15.83 -5.22
N VAL A 290 -8.92 15.96 -6.14
CA VAL A 290 -9.43 14.83 -6.92
C VAL A 290 -8.58 14.67 -8.19
N PRO A 291 -7.91 13.52 -8.38
CA PRO A 291 -7.18 13.23 -9.61
C PRO A 291 -8.13 12.85 -10.75
N TYR A 292 -7.71 13.07 -12.00
CA TYR A 292 -8.45 12.63 -13.19
C TYR A 292 -8.28 11.13 -13.49
N ASP A 293 -7.35 10.45 -12.85
CA ASP A 293 -7.06 9.02 -13.02
C ASP A 293 -6.95 8.27 -11.69
N ASN A 294 -6.96 6.93 -11.75
CA ASN A 294 -6.80 6.05 -10.61
C ASN A 294 -5.37 5.45 -10.50
N ASN A 295 -4.34 6.09 -11.08
CA ASN A 295 -2.98 5.55 -11.15
C ASN A 295 -2.38 5.27 -9.76
N GLY A 296 -2.78 6.04 -8.73
CA GLY A 296 -2.38 5.79 -7.35
C GLY A 296 -2.84 4.42 -6.84
N SER A 297 -4.05 4.01 -7.19
CA SER A 297 -4.63 2.70 -6.83
C SER A 297 -3.97 1.58 -7.63
N GLU A 298 -3.75 1.78 -8.93
CA GLU A 298 -3.04 0.80 -9.78
C GLU A 298 -1.61 0.54 -9.25
N ARG A 299 -0.90 1.59 -8.80
CA ARG A 299 0.43 1.45 -8.19
C ARG A 299 0.38 0.69 -6.87
N ALA A 300 -0.60 0.98 -6.01
CA ALA A 300 -0.77 0.28 -4.74
C ALA A 300 -0.98 -1.23 -4.96
N ILE A 301 -1.86 -1.59 -5.90
CA ILE A 301 -2.23 -2.99 -6.14
C ILE A 301 -1.21 -3.78 -6.96
N ARG A 302 -0.40 -3.10 -7.78
CA ARG A 302 0.68 -3.74 -8.57
C ARG A 302 1.63 -4.57 -7.71
N ASN A 303 1.85 -4.17 -6.46
CA ASN A 303 2.69 -4.91 -5.51
C ASN A 303 2.18 -6.34 -5.24
N LEU A 304 0.87 -6.57 -5.27
CA LEU A 304 0.28 -7.92 -5.16
C LEU A 304 0.54 -8.76 -6.41
N LYS A 305 0.57 -8.14 -7.59
CA LYS A 305 0.97 -8.85 -8.82
C LYS A 305 2.44 -9.23 -8.80
N VAL A 306 3.31 -8.35 -8.31
CA VAL A 306 4.74 -8.67 -8.11
C VAL A 306 4.89 -9.84 -7.15
N LYS A 307 4.22 -9.81 -5.99
CA LYS A 307 4.24 -10.91 -5.02
C LYS A 307 3.78 -12.22 -5.65
N GLN A 308 2.70 -12.23 -6.41
CA GLN A 308 2.22 -13.43 -7.10
C GLN A 308 3.15 -13.90 -8.22
N LYS A 309 3.78 -12.99 -8.96
CA LYS A 309 4.76 -13.37 -9.98
C LYS A 309 5.98 -14.08 -9.37
N VAL A 310 6.38 -13.66 -8.17
CA VAL A 310 7.55 -14.20 -7.47
C VAL A 310 7.21 -15.45 -6.65
N SER A 311 6.02 -15.54 -6.05
CA SER A 311 5.65 -16.63 -5.11
C SER A 311 4.48 -17.52 -5.59
N GLY A 312 3.89 -17.25 -6.75
CA GLY A 312 2.76 -17.99 -7.34
C GLY A 312 1.38 -17.68 -6.72
N GLY A 313 1.31 -17.50 -5.40
CA GLY A 313 0.07 -17.23 -4.67
C GLY A 313 0.24 -17.39 -3.15
N PHE A 314 -0.85 -17.26 -2.40
CA PHE A 314 -0.89 -17.50 -0.96
C PHE A 314 -1.35 -18.93 -0.67
N ARG A 315 -0.74 -19.58 0.33
CA ARG A 315 -1.05 -20.98 0.71
C ARG A 315 -2.20 -21.08 1.72
N SER A 316 -2.61 -19.98 2.34
CA SER A 316 -3.74 -19.91 3.27
C SER A 316 -4.35 -18.50 3.24
N GLU A 317 -5.60 -18.39 3.68
CA GLU A 317 -6.29 -17.10 3.86
C GLU A 317 -5.53 -16.19 4.81
N ARG A 318 -5.13 -16.73 5.96
CA ARG A 318 -4.30 -16.01 6.93
C ARG A 318 -2.98 -15.52 6.34
N GLY A 319 -2.35 -16.29 5.44
CA GLY A 319 -1.13 -15.86 4.76
C GLY A 319 -1.35 -14.65 3.83
N ALA A 320 -2.52 -14.58 3.18
CA ALA A 320 -2.91 -13.44 2.36
C ALA A 320 -3.21 -12.20 3.22
N GLU A 321 -3.92 -12.38 4.35
CA GLU A 321 -4.18 -11.32 5.33
C GLU A 321 -2.90 -10.74 5.93
N ILE A 322 -1.96 -11.61 6.37
CA ILE A 322 -0.66 -11.18 6.91
C ILE A 322 0.04 -10.25 5.91
N PHE A 323 0.04 -10.63 4.62
CA PHE A 323 0.61 -9.81 3.58
C PHE A 323 -0.16 -8.48 3.41
N ALA A 324 -1.48 -8.52 3.40
CA ALA A 324 -2.31 -7.31 3.26
C ALA A 324 -2.06 -6.31 4.41
N ILE A 325 -2.00 -6.79 5.66
CA ILE A 325 -1.70 -5.99 6.86
C ILE A 325 -0.32 -5.34 6.73
N LEU A 326 0.73 -6.16 6.57
CA LEU A 326 2.10 -5.66 6.49
C LEU A 326 2.30 -4.72 5.30
N ARG A 327 1.72 -5.05 4.15
CA ARG A 327 1.85 -4.24 2.94
C ARG A 327 1.15 -2.90 3.05
N SER A 328 -0.03 -2.85 3.68
CA SER A 328 -0.75 -1.59 3.93
C SER A 328 0.07 -0.64 4.80
N VAL A 329 0.67 -1.18 5.87
CA VAL A 329 1.57 -0.42 6.74
C VAL A 329 2.81 0.05 5.99
N VAL A 330 3.49 -0.83 5.25
CA VAL A 330 4.66 -0.49 4.43
C VAL A 330 4.35 0.62 3.42
N ASP A 331 3.25 0.49 2.67
CA ASP A 331 2.91 1.43 1.61
C ASP A 331 2.53 2.80 2.18
N THR A 332 1.83 2.81 3.33
CA THR A 332 1.53 4.03 4.08
C THR A 332 2.81 4.71 4.60
N ILE A 333 3.77 3.95 5.14
CA ILE A 333 5.08 4.50 5.56
C ILE A 333 5.78 5.17 4.38
N ILE A 334 5.81 4.53 3.21
CA ILE A 334 6.44 5.08 2.00
C ILE A 334 5.75 6.38 1.58
N LYS A 335 4.41 6.41 1.58
CA LYS A 335 3.62 7.60 1.23
C LYS A 335 3.88 8.78 2.18
N LYS A 336 4.12 8.48 3.45
CA LYS A 336 4.49 9.48 4.48
C LYS A 336 6.00 9.82 4.48
N GLY A 337 6.77 9.33 3.50
CA GLY A 337 8.19 9.62 3.34
C GLY A 337 9.13 8.87 4.30
N GLY A 338 8.63 7.88 5.03
CA GLY A 338 9.40 7.13 6.02
C GLY A 338 10.19 5.95 5.44
N ASN A 339 11.17 5.47 6.20
CA ASN A 339 11.91 4.24 5.91
C ASN A 339 11.11 3.02 6.43
N PRO A 340 10.68 2.08 5.56
CA PRO A 340 9.86 0.94 6.00
C PRO A 340 10.56 -0.01 6.97
N SER A 341 11.86 -0.24 6.80
CA SER A 341 12.62 -1.15 7.68
C SER A 341 12.69 -0.60 9.10
N GLU A 342 13.07 0.67 9.23
CA GLU A 342 13.17 1.35 10.52
C GLU A 342 11.81 1.51 11.19
N SER A 343 10.79 1.89 10.42
CA SER A 343 9.44 2.14 10.94
C SER A 343 8.75 0.86 11.40
N ILE A 344 8.90 -0.27 10.68
CA ILE A 344 8.40 -1.57 11.13
C ILE A 344 9.09 -2.00 12.43
N ARG A 345 10.43 -1.86 12.49
CA ARG A 345 11.20 -2.18 13.69
C ARG A 345 10.73 -1.35 14.89
N PHE A 346 10.54 -0.05 14.69
CA PHE A 346 10.01 0.86 15.72
C PHE A 346 8.62 0.40 16.20
N ALA A 347 7.68 0.15 15.28
CA ALA A 347 6.33 -0.29 15.61
C ALA A 347 6.32 -1.61 16.42
N ILE A 348 7.15 -2.58 16.03
CA ILE A 348 7.29 -3.86 16.73
C ILE A 348 7.86 -3.67 18.15
N ASN A 349 8.85 -2.79 18.31
CA ASN A 349 9.42 -2.49 19.62
C ASN A 349 8.39 -1.83 20.54
N VAL A 350 7.65 -0.83 20.05
CA VAL A 350 6.57 -0.18 20.81
C VAL A 350 5.49 -1.18 21.24
N ALA A 351 5.06 -2.06 20.33
CA ALA A 351 4.08 -3.10 20.63
C ALA A 351 4.58 -4.08 21.72
N THR A 352 5.87 -4.41 21.71
CA THR A 352 6.48 -5.29 22.70
C THR A 352 6.50 -4.65 24.09
N SER A 353 6.98 -3.40 24.19
CA SER A 353 7.02 -2.66 25.47
C SER A 353 5.63 -2.45 26.07
N LYS A 354 4.60 -2.22 25.24
CA LYS A 354 3.21 -2.12 25.71
C LYS A 354 2.72 -3.44 26.33
N ASN A 355 3.06 -4.57 25.72
CA ASN A 355 2.67 -5.89 26.24
C ASN A 355 3.37 -6.22 27.56
N GLU A 356 4.64 -5.86 27.71
CA GLU A 356 5.39 -6.00 28.97
C GLU A 356 4.78 -5.14 30.09
N TYR A 357 4.48 -3.88 29.81
CA TYR A 357 3.84 -2.98 30.79
C TYR A 357 2.45 -3.49 31.24
N THR A 358 1.65 -4.01 30.30
CA THR A 358 0.31 -4.52 30.62
C THR A 358 0.38 -5.81 31.44
N PHE A 359 1.42 -6.63 31.23
CA PHE A 359 1.65 -7.84 32.00
C PHE A 359 2.07 -7.54 33.44
N ASN A 360 2.95 -6.55 33.64
CA ASN A 360 3.42 -6.14 34.97
C ASN A 360 2.36 -5.45 35.83
N LYS A 361 1.18 -5.08 35.28
CA LYS A 361 0.04 -4.56 36.05
C LYS A 361 -0.94 -5.64 36.52
N ARG A 362 -0.79 -6.89 36.07
CA ARG A 362 -1.68 -8.01 36.43
C ARG A 362 -1.13 -8.89 37.55
N TYR A 363 0.02 -8.50 38.10
CA TYR A 363 0.65 -8.98 39.33
C TYR A 363 0.91 -7.76 40.21
#